data_AF-A0A132AFP9-F1
#
_entry.id   AF-A0A132AFP9-F1
#
_cell.length_a   1.000
_cell.length_b   1.000
_cell.length_c   1.000
_cell.angle_alpha   90.00
_cell.angle_beta   90.00
_cell.angle_gamma   90.00
#
_symmetry.space_group_name_H-M   'P 1'
#
loop_
_entity.id
_entity.type
_entity.pdbx_description
1 polymer ?
#
loop_
_entity_poly.entity_id
_entity_poly.type
_entity_poly.pdbx_seq_one_letter_code
_entity_poly.pdbx_strand_id
1 'polypeptide(L)'
;MSESLATVDSIVPDELITAQSKNKIPDKSSQKCLESENESSDGTKNRPSNDSEEAFQTIQIESSCSSFSSSDAEAKISLPFNSQGPMGSKLLIDSSSNQESINHSSTNTIKQNELEKSNLNNSGQRKNMMACEMCNNYEMQLQDMQYREAVLHISIGQYEKNIVKLKEDLKKEQSFENELKSLSSQVDQGQNSFEKISNKFAKLNKSANSSIASLINQIDKLKSDIVRLSSDNEKLIGRHLKKSREMLSESISLPEDPEALQFYCLQLREDLIQALYNREHLEETLRSENIFLKEQLLGEQQSKENIEENLAHENKTLLVRTQNLESELKNYKKNFDQIKIESKMFQNNYEDLSRSSSQKIEELETKLQILSDNKAKSAEEIASLRSKVQSLQIDLDNSEQVQRDFVKLSQSLQVQLEKIRQSDTEVRWQHEDDVTECNGCKKCFHSRKEKINCMHCGRIFCSDCCSKSIQSGPNKRLFKVCQVCHTLLDHQTACWFVNEVPLSPT
;
A
#
# COMPACT_ATOMS: atom_id res chain seq x y z
N MET A 1 -67.70 26.36 82.14
CA MET A 1 -68.44 26.98 81.01
C MET A 1 -68.86 25.85 80.07
N SER A 2 -69.99 26.04 79.37
CA SER A 2 -70.52 25.36 78.17
C SER A 2 -69.69 24.20 77.58
N GLU A 3 -70.25 23.00 77.37
CA GLU A 3 -71.27 22.65 76.32
C GLU A 3 -70.69 22.75 74.90
N SER A 4 -70.97 21.82 73.96
CA SER A 4 -71.92 20.68 73.97
C SER A 4 -71.58 19.60 72.91
N LEU A 5 -72.21 18.42 73.07
CA LEU A 5 -72.71 17.41 72.09
C LEU A 5 -72.15 17.40 70.63
N ALA A 6 -72.01 16.27 69.92
CA ALA A 6 -73.04 15.22 69.78
C ALA A 6 -72.55 13.86 69.21
N THR A 7 -73.23 12.80 69.66
CA THR A 7 -73.74 11.57 68.99
C THR A 7 -73.41 11.32 67.50
N VAL A 8 -72.93 10.15 67.05
CA VAL A 8 -73.48 8.75 67.11
C VAL A 8 -74.53 8.45 66.02
N ASP A 9 -74.15 7.59 65.04
CA ASP A 9 -74.88 6.48 64.39
C ASP A 9 -74.03 5.99 63.17
N SER A 10 -73.74 4.70 62.92
CA SER A 10 -74.56 3.50 62.61
C SER A 10 -74.70 3.23 61.09
N ILE A 11 -75.12 2.01 60.74
CA ILE A 11 -75.44 1.45 59.39
C ILE A 11 -74.28 0.74 58.64
N VAL A 12 -74.55 -0.53 58.31
CA VAL A 12 -73.90 -1.37 57.28
C VAL A 12 -74.94 -1.66 56.20
N PRO A 13 -74.53 -1.84 54.93
CA PRO A 13 -75.22 -2.82 54.08
C PRO A 13 -74.28 -3.71 53.24
N ASP A 14 -74.82 -4.87 52.86
CA ASP A 14 -74.31 -5.84 51.88
C ASP A 14 -74.44 -5.28 50.42
N GLU A 15 -74.29 -5.98 49.28
CA GLU A 15 -74.36 -7.41 48.94
C GLU A 15 -73.77 -7.69 47.53
N LEU A 16 -74.03 -8.90 46.97
CA LEU A 16 -73.87 -9.39 45.58
C LEU A 16 -72.44 -9.81 45.16
N ILE A 17 -72.10 -11.08 44.84
CA ILE A 17 -72.78 -12.24 44.18
C ILE A 17 -72.93 -12.03 42.65
N THR A 18 -72.16 -12.71 41.79
CA THR A 18 -72.50 -13.99 41.09
C THR A 18 -71.27 -14.42 40.24
N ALA A 19 -70.76 -15.66 40.08
CA ALA A 19 -71.11 -17.07 40.39
C ALA A 19 -71.47 -17.96 39.15
N GLN A 20 -71.17 -19.29 39.25
CA GLN A 20 -71.30 -20.35 38.20
C GLN A 20 -70.25 -20.31 37.06
N SER A 21 -69.71 -21.41 36.51
CA SER A 21 -69.72 -22.88 36.82
C SER A 21 -68.62 -23.58 35.93
N LYS A 22 -68.45 -24.89 35.70
CA LYS A 22 -69.23 -26.16 35.88
C LYS A 22 -68.29 -27.39 35.66
N ASN A 23 -68.80 -28.62 35.86
CA ASN A 23 -68.23 -29.96 35.53
C ASN A 23 -67.00 -30.47 36.34
N LYS A 24 -66.74 -31.79 36.48
CA LYS A 24 -67.50 -32.95 37.03
C LYS A 24 -66.65 -34.26 36.89
N ILE A 25 -66.41 -34.99 37.99
CA ILE A 25 -66.67 -36.44 38.28
C ILE A 25 -66.40 -37.49 37.16
N PRO A 26 -65.86 -38.73 37.42
CA PRO A 26 -65.76 -39.53 38.67
C PRO A 26 -64.30 -39.90 39.07
N ASP A 27 -63.93 -40.60 40.16
CA ASP A 27 -64.56 -41.52 41.17
C ASP A 27 -64.26 -43.04 41.00
N LYS A 28 -64.23 -43.81 42.10
CA LYS A 28 -63.60 -45.15 42.25
C LYS A 28 -64.54 -46.35 42.05
N SER A 29 -64.01 -47.51 41.63
CA SER A 29 -64.60 -48.82 41.99
C SER A 29 -63.63 -50.01 42.01
N SER A 30 -63.95 -50.93 42.92
CA SER A 30 -63.29 -52.14 43.42
C SER A 30 -62.99 -53.29 42.45
N GLN A 31 -61.91 -54.04 42.70
CA GLN A 31 -61.75 -55.53 42.61
C GLN A 31 -60.26 -55.92 42.87
N LYS A 32 -59.87 -57.09 43.40
CA LYS A 32 -60.54 -58.16 44.16
C LYS A 32 -59.44 -59.00 44.88
N CYS A 33 -59.72 -59.63 46.02
CA CYS A 33 -58.80 -60.63 46.61
C CYS A 33 -58.94 -62.01 45.93
N LEU A 34 -57.88 -62.83 46.01
CA LEU A 34 -57.91 -64.29 45.86
C LEU A 34 -56.64 -64.91 46.50
N GLU A 35 -56.78 -66.09 47.12
CA GLU A 35 -55.73 -66.75 47.92
C GLU A 35 -54.90 -67.82 47.15
N SER A 36 -53.67 -68.04 47.61
CA SER A 36 -52.90 -69.31 47.70
C SER A 36 -51.45 -68.94 48.09
N GLU A 37 -50.78 -69.49 49.11
CA GLU A 37 -50.69 -70.86 49.65
C GLU A 37 -50.04 -71.87 48.69
N ASN A 38 -48.71 -71.96 48.75
CA ASN A 38 -47.94 -73.15 49.20
C ASN A 38 -46.43 -72.81 49.12
N GLU A 39 -45.66 -72.83 50.20
CA GLU A 39 -45.22 -73.95 51.07
C GLU A 39 -43.97 -74.67 50.56
N SER A 40 -42.95 -74.76 51.44
CA SER A 40 -41.83 -75.74 51.42
C SER A 40 -40.84 -75.64 50.23
N SER A 41 -39.61 -76.18 50.26
CA SER A 41 -38.61 -76.51 51.31
C SER A 41 -37.30 -76.90 50.56
N ASP A 42 -36.13 -77.20 51.13
CA ASP A 42 -35.59 -77.13 52.50
C ASP A 42 -34.06 -76.96 52.44
N GLY A 43 -33.44 -76.48 53.53
CA GLY A 43 -32.04 -76.77 53.87
C GLY A 43 -30.89 -76.21 52.99
N THR A 44 -29.65 -76.15 53.48
CA THR A 44 -29.20 -76.38 54.86
C THR A 44 -27.94 -75.57 55.20
N LYS A 45 -28.00 -74.89 56.35
CA LYS A 45 -26.91 -74.55 57.30
C LYS A 45 -25.45 -74.65 56.82
N ASN A 46 -24.68 -73.59 57.05
CA ASN A 46 -23.81 -73.56 58.24
C ASN A 46 -23.36 -72.14 58.63
N ARG A 47 -23.12 -71.95 59.93
CA ARG A 47 -22.43 -70.82 60.57
C ARG A 47 -21.19 -71.41 61.27
N PRO A 48 -20.12 -70.62 61.52
CA PRO A 48 -20.09 -69.92 62.81
C PRO A 48 -19.48 -68.50 62.73
N SER A 49 -19.34 -67.94 63.93
CA SER A 49 -18.64 -66.72 64.36
C SER A 49 -17.13 -66.66 63.97
N ASN A 50 -16.38 -65.55 64.14
CA ASN A 50 -16.56 -64.37 65.02
C ASN A 50 -15.81 -63.11 64.51
N ASP A 51 -16.16 -61.95 65.10
CA ASP A 51 -15.34 -60.73 65.38
C ASP A 51 -14.73 -59.81 64.29
N SER A 52 -14.36 -58.60 64.75
CA SER A 52 -13.56 -57.51 64.15
C SER A 52 -14.14 -56.62 63.02
N GLU A 53 -14.67 -55.46 63.46
CA GLU A 53 -14.21 -54.08 63.16
C GLU A 53 -14.16 -53.49 61.71
N GLU A 54 -14.08 -52.16 61.69
CA GLU A 54 -14.38 -51.28 60.54
C GLU A 54 -13.22 -51.12 59.55
N ALA A 55 -13.49 -51.24 58.24
CA ALA A 55 -12.59 -50.75 57.18
C ALA A 55 -13.31 -50.54 55.82
N PHE A 56 -14.10 -49.48 55.65
CA PHE A 56 -14.53 -49.05 54.31
C PHE A 56 -13.44 -48.19 53.66
N GLN A 57 -12.70 -48.74 52.69
CA GLN A 57 -11.62 -48.04 52.02
C GLN A 57 -12.12 -46.92 51.09
N THR A 58 -11.59 -45.71 51.32
CA THR A 58 -11.75 -44.54 50.46
C THR A 58 -11.04 -44.75 49.11
N ILE A 59 -11.73 -44.53 48.00
CA ILE A 59 -11.08 -44.25 46.71
C ILE A 59 -11.00 -42.72 46.56
N GLN A 60 -9.79 -42.18 46.72
CA GLN A 60 -9.54 -40.75 46.49
C GLN A 60 -9.50 -40.44 44.99
N ILE A 61 -10.09 -39.32 44.59
CA ILE A 61 -9.73 -38.60 43.37
C ILE A 61 -9.27 -37.22 43.83
N GLU A 62 -7.96 -36.99 43.88
CA GLU A 62 -7.39 -35.78 44.44
C GLU A 62 -7.48 -34.59 43.47
N SER A 63 -8.23 -33.55 43.88
CA SER A 63 -8.38 -32.30 43.15
C SER A 63 -7.34 -31.26 43.61
N SER A 64 -6.07 -31.55 43.37
CA SER A 64 -4.94 -30.69 43.80
C SER A 64 -4.71 -29.53 42.85
N CYS A 65 -5.47 -28.44 43.02
CA CYS A 65 -5.28 -27.19 42.30
C CYS A 65 -4.10 -26.40 42.90
N SER A 66 -2.92 -26.49 42.28
CA SER A 66 -1.72 -25.73 42.68
C SER A 66 -1.56 -24.45 41.86
N SER A 67 -1.36 -23.34 42.56
CA SER A 67 -0.97 -22.06 41.97
C SER A 67 0.46 -22.10 41.41
N PHE A 68 0.71 -21.36 40.33
CA PHE A 68 2.06 -21.01 39.91
C PHE A 68 2.14 -19.54 39.49
N SER A 69 3.26 -18.90 39.83
CA SER A 69 3.49 -17.46 39.71
C SER A 69 4.30 -17.10 38.46
N SER A 70 4.23 -15.83 38.06
CA SER A 70 5.15 -15.24 37.07
C SER A 70 6.61 -15.37 37.50
N SER A 71 7.50 -15.62 36.55
CA SER A 71 8.91 -15.23 36.59
C SER A 71 9.47 -15.14 35.16
N ASP A 72 10.47 -14.29 34.95
CA ASP A 72 10.95 -13.87 33.65
C ASP A 72 11.95 -14.84 32.99
N ALA A 73 11.98 -14.84 31.65
CA ALA A 73 13.12 -15.34 30.87
C ALA A 73 13.19 -14.65 29.49
N GLU A 74 14.12 -13.69 29.34
CA GLU A 74 14.49 -13.18 28.01
C GLU A 74 15.22 -14.27 27.20
N ALA A 75 14.81 -14.49 25.94
CA ALA A 75 15.54 -15.34 25.00
C ALA A 75 15.74 -14.62 23.65
N LYS A 76 16.83 -13.86 23.53
CA LYS A 76 17.26 -13.22 22.27
C LYS A 76 17.83 -14.28 21.33
N ILE A 77 17.22 -14.49 20.17
CA ILE A 77 17.92 -14.96 18.97
C ILE A 77 17.71 -13.93 17.87
N SER A 78 18.79 -13.26 17.49
CA SER A 78 18.87 -12.42 16.29
C SER A 78 19.53 -13.21 15.17
N LEU A 79 19.23 -12.88 13.92
CA LEU A 79 20.19 -12.51 12.88
C LEU A 79 19.40 -11.92 11.67
N PRO A 80 20.02 -11.09 10.80
CA PRO A 80 19.30 -10.22 9.89
C PRO A 80 19.35 -10.66 8.42
N PHE A 81 18.60 -9.95 7.56
CA PHE A 81 19.19 -9.47 6.30
C PHE A 81 18.69 -8.06 5.96
N ASN A 82 19.46 -7.33 5.16
CA ASN A 82 19.30 -5.89 4.90
C ASN A 82 19.52 -5.57 3.42
N SER A 83 18.56 -4.92 2.77
CA SER A 83 18.77 -4.20 1.50
C SER A 83 17.69 -3.15 1.23
N GLN A 84 18.04 -1.88 1.44
CA GLN A 84 17.84 -0.73 0.54
C GLN A 84 16.61 -0.71 -0.41
N GLY A 85 15.80 0.36 -0.34
CA GLY A 85 14.81 0.74 -1.37
C GLY A 85 15.44 1.56 -2.53
N PRO A 86 14.76 2.55 -3.17
CA PRO A 86 13.47 3.16 -2.80
C PRO A 86 12.53 3.56 -3.98
N MET A 87 11.46 4.31 -3.65
CA MET A 87 10.70 5.27 -4.50
C MET A 87 9.80 4.80 -5.67
N GLY A 88 8.64 5.46 -5.76
CA GLY A 88 7.77 5.53 -6.96
C GLY A 88 6.75 4.39 -7.11
N SER A 89 5.51 4.61 -7.56
CA SER A 89 4.78 5.87 -7.81
C SER A 89 3.27 5.65 -7.60
N LYS A 90 2.56 6.65 -7.07
CA LYS A 90 1.11 6.60 -6.80
C LYS A 90 0.34 6.97 -8.08
N LEU A 91 -0.33 6.03 -8.71
CA LEU A 91 -1.21 6.29 -9.87
C LEU A 91 -2.69 6.11 -9.49
N LEU A 92 -3.48 7.12 -9.81
CA LEU A 92 -4.94 7.12 -9.70
C LEU A 92 -5.52 6.39 -10.92
N ILE A 93 -6.50 5.51 -10.70
CA ILE A 93 -7.30 4.91 -11.77
C ILE A 93 -8.61 5.68 -11.86
N ASP A 94 -8.63 6.73 -12.69
CA ASP A 94 -9.87 7.43 -13.02
C ASP A 94 -10.74 6.55 -13.92
N SER A 95 -12.01 6.38 -13.54
CA SER A 95 -12.92 5.42 -14.16
C SER A 95 -13.76 6.05 -15.27
N SER A 96 -13.09 6.57 -16.31
CA SER A 96 -13.76 7.18 -17.47
C SER A 96 -14.32 6.14 -18.42
N SER A 97 -15.60 5.79 -18.23
CA SER A 97 -16.36 4.97 -19.17
C SER A 97 -16.60 5.69 -20.50
N ASN A 98 -16.06 5.15 -21.60
CA ASN A 98 -16.53 5.47 -22.95
C ASN A 98 -16.77 4.18 -23.74
N GLN A 99 -18.02 4.01 -24.19
CA GLN A 99 -18.39 2.99 -25.17
C GLN A 99 -18.34 3.62 -26.57
N GLU A 100 -17.30 3.33 -27.35
CA GLU A 100 -17.35 3.59 -28.79
C GLU A 100 -17.06 2.31 -29.58
N SER A 101 -18.04 1.94 -30.41
CA SER A 101 -18.03 0.74 -31.23
C SER A 101 -17.28 0.99 -32.55
N ILE A 102 -16.13 0.36 -32.74
CA ILE A 102 -15.49 0.29 -34.06
C ILE A 102 -15.71 -1.11 -34.63
N ASN A 103 -16.79 -1.25 -35.40
CA ASN A 103 -16.91 -2.34 -36.37
C ASN A 103 -15.94 -2.06 -37.52
N HIS A 104 -14.92 -2.89 -37.70
CA HIS A 104 -14.33 -3.08 -39.03
C HIS A 104 -14.07 -4.56 -39.32
N SER A 105 -14.95 -5.13 -40.13
CA SER A 105 -14.83 -6.46 -40.70
C SER A 105 -13.71 -6.49 -41.74
N SER A 106 -12.61 -7.17 -41.44
CA SER A 106 -11.56 -7.53 -42.40
C SER A 106 -11.38 -9.04 -42.41
N THR A 107 -12.15 -9.72 -43.26
CA THR A 107 -11.99 -11.15 -43.53
C THR A 107 -10.64 -11.42 -44.18
N ASN A 108 -9.73 -12.08 -43.46
CA ASN A 108 -8.51 -12.63 -44.05
C ASN A 108 -8.37 -14.10 -43.69
N THR A 109 -8.82 -14.95 -44.62
CA THR A 109 -8.85 -16.41 -44.50
C THR A 109 -7.44 -16.97 -44.71
N ILE A 110 -6.57 -16.86 -43.70
CA ILE A 110 -5.25 -17.49 -43.71
C ILE A 110 -5.45 -19.01 -43.69
N LYS A 111 -5.38 -19.62 -44.87
CA LYS A 111 -5.34 -21.08 -45.02
C LYS A 111 -4.10 -21.61 -44.30
N GLN A 112 -4.27 -22.68 -43.54
CA GLN A 112 -3.14 -23.51 -43.12
C GLN A 112 -2.56 -24.16 -44.38
N ASN A 113 -1.36 -23.76 -44.79
CA ASN A 113 -0.55 -24.54 -45.71
C ASN A 113 0.45 -25.33 -44.87
N GLU A 114 0.28 -26.65 -44.85
CA GLU A 114 1.13 -27.58 -44.12
C GLU A 114 2.51 -27.66 -44.79
N LEU A 115 3.59 -27.67 -43.99
CA LEU A 115 4.95 -27.67 -44.51
C LEU A 115 5.42 -29.10 -44.83
N GLU A 116 4.78 -29.75 -45.81
CA GLU A 116 5.18 -31.08 -46.27
C GLU A 116 6.61 -31.08 -46.83
N LYS A 117 7.49 -31.83 -46.17
CA LYS A 117 8.83 -32.16 -46.71
C LYS A 117 8.72 -33.33 -47.69
N SER A 118 8.50 -33.02 -48.97
CA SER A 118 8.68 -33.97 -50.08
C SER A 118 9.97 -33.66 -50.87
N ASN A 119 10.37 -34.56 -51.77
CA ASN A 119 11.78 -34.82 -52.08
C ASN A 119 12.17 -34.57 -53.55
N LEU A 120 13.44 -34.19 -53.74
CA LEU A 120 14.27 -34.39 -54.93
C LEU A 120 13.92 -33.72 -56.29
N ASN A 121 14.95 -33.04 -56.82
CA ASN A 121 15.36 -32.98 -58.22
C ASN A 121 14.35 -32.61 -59.33
N ASN A 122 14.56 -31.44 -59.94
CA ASN A 122 14.84 -31.44 -61.38
C ASN A 122 15.75 -30.28 -61.84
N SER A 123 16.43 -30.47 -62.97
CA SER A 123 17.42 -29.53 -63.53
C SER A 123 16.79 -28.51 -64.51
N GLY A 124 17.27 -27.27 -64.52
CA GLY A 124 16.81 -26.27 -65.49
C GLY A 124 17.67 -25.01 -65.57
N GLN A 125 18.79 -25.07 -66.31
CA GLN A 125 19.57 -23.86 -66.64
C GLN A 125 18.77 -22.90 -67.52
N ARG A 126 18.63 -21.64 -67.10
CA ARG A 126 18.47 -20.48 -68.01
C ARG A 126 19.45 -19.38 -67.61
N LYS A 127 19.98 -18.67 -68.60
CA LYS A 127 21.16 -17.78 -68.46
C LYS A 127 20.76 -16.41 -67.93
N ASN A 128 21.72 -15.74 -67.25
CA ASN A 128 21.60 -14.33 -66.85
C ASN A 128 21.21 -13.44 -68.04
N MET A 129 20.11 -12.70 -67.89
CA MET A 129 19.78 -11.55 -68.72
C MET A 129 20.07 -10.27 -67.92
N MET A 130 21.36 -9.94 -67.77
CA MET A 130 21.86 -8.67 -67.24
C MET A 130 21.15 -8.13 -65.97
N ALA A 131 21.01 -8.98 -64.94
CA ALA A 131 20.57 -8.53 -63.63
C ALA A 131 21.59 -7.53 -63.05
N CYS A 132 21.15 -6.30 -62.79
CA CYS A 132 22.00 -5.27 -62.19
C CYS A 132 22.37 -5.67 -60.76
N GLU A 133 23.66 -5.78 -60.46
CA GLU A 133 24.15 -6.23 -59.14
C GLU A 133 23.66 -5.33 -58.00
N MET A 134 23.53 -4.02 -58.24
CA MET A 134 22.92 -3.08 -57.28
C MET A 134 21.44 -3.41 -57.04
N CYS A 135 20.66 -3.67 -58.09
CA CYS A 135 19.25 -4.06 -57.94
C CYS A 135 19.10 -5.39 -57.20
N ASN A 136 19.94 -6.39 -57.51
CA ASN A 136 19.96 -7.68 -56.81
C ASN A 136 20.36 -7.53 -55.33
N ASN A 137 21.28 -6.62 -55.01
CA ASN A 137 21.66 -6.30 -53.63
C ASN A 137 20.52 -5.60 -52.88
N TYR A 138 19.84 -4.61 -53.50
CA TYR A 138 18.67 -3.97 -52.91
C TYR A 138 17.47 -4.92 -52.77
N GLU A 139 17.26 -5.83 -53.71
CA GLU A 139 16.23 -6.88 -53.64
C GLU A 139 16.53 -7.85 -52.49
N MET A 140 17.78 -8.29 -52.32
CA MET A 140 18.19 -9.15 -51.22
C MET A 140 18.11 -8.44 -49.85
N GLN A 141 18.44 -7.14 -49.78
CA GLN A 141 18.22 -6.31 -48.58
C GLN A 141 16.72 -6.13 -48.28
N LEU A 142 15.88 -5.94 -49.30
CA LEU A 142 14.43 -5.83 -49.13
C LEU A 142 13.83 -7.15 -48.63
N GLN A 143 14.29 -8.29 -49.15
CA GLN A 143 13.88 -9.63 -48.67
C GLN A 143 14.34 -9.88 -47.23
N ASP A 144 15.55 -9.46 -46.84
CA ASP A 144 16.03 -9.51 -45.45
C ASP A 144 15.21 -8.61 -44.51
N MET A 145 14.85 -7.39 -44.94
CA MET A 145 13.96 -6.52 -44.17
C MET A 145 12.55 -7.11 -44.03
N GLN A 146 11.94 -7.60 -45.11
CA GLN A 146 10.62 -8.26 -45.10
C GLN A 146 10.62 -9.53 -44.25
N TYR A 147 11.72 -10.30 -44.25
CA TYR A 147 11.88 -11.46 -43.37
C TYR A 147 11.93 -11.04 -41.89
N ARG A 148 12.69 -10.00 -41.54
CA ARG A 148 12.74 -9.44 -40.18
C ARG A 148 11.39 -8.88 -39.74
N GLU A 149 10.69 -8.17 -40.62
CA GLU A 149 9.33 -7.64 -40.41
C GLU A 149 8.34 -8.78 -40.12
N ALA A 150 8.36 -9.85 -40.92
CA ALA A 150 7.53 -11.03 -40.71
C ALA A 150 7.84 -11.74 -39.37
N VAL A 151 9.12 -11.88 -39.01
CA VAL A 151 9.54 -12.43 -37.70
C VAL A 151 9.06 -11.55 -36.55
N LEU A 152 9.21 -10.23 -36.66
CA LEU A 152 8.74 -9.28 -35.65
C LEU A 152 7.21 -9.31 -35.50
N HIS A 153 6.45 -9.41 -36.59
CA HIS A 153 4.99 -9.59 -36.53
C HIS A 153 4.59 -10.90 -35.84
N ILE A 154 5.31 -12.00 -36.07
CA ILE A 154 5.08 -13.27 -35.36
C ILE A 154 5.36 -13.10 -33.86
N SER A 155 6.43 -12.40 -33.47
CA SER A 155 6.72 -12.09 -32.06
C SER A 155 5.65 -11.18 -31.43
N ILE A 156 5.23 -10.12 -32.11
CA ILE A 156 4.16 -9.21 -31.64
C ILE A 156 2.87 -10.00 -31.40
N GLY A 157 2.44 -10.82 -32.37
CA GLY A 157 1.26 -11.68 -32.24
C GLY A 157 1.38 -12.78 -31.17
N GLN A 158 2.58 -13.09 -30.67
CA GLN A 158 2.79 -13.92 -29.47
C GLN A 158 2.63 -13.08 -28.19
N TYR A 159 3.21 -11.87 -28.14
CA TYR A 159 3.06 -10.97 -26.99
C TYR A 159 1.61 -10.52 -26.79
N GLU A 160 0.87 -10.21 -27.85
CA GLU A 160 -0.57 -9.90 -27.78
C GLU A 160 -1.38 -11.04 -27.16
N LYS A 161 -1.16 -12.29 -27.60
CA LYS A 161 -1.82 -13.48 -27.04
C LYS A 161 -1.46 -13.70 -25.56
N ASN A 162 -0.23 -13.38 -25.16
CA ASN A 162 0.18 -13.46 -23.75
C ASN A 162 -0.47 -12.34 -22.92
N ILE A 163 -0.58 -11.12 -23.45
CA ILE A 163 -1.28 -9.99 -22.80
C ILE A 163 -2.77 -10.31 -22.61
N VAL A 164 -3.44 -10.97 -23.56
CA VAL A 164 -4.84 -11.40 -23.42
C VAL A 164 -4.98 -12.43 -22.28
N LYS A 165 -4.13 -13.47 -22.25
CA LYS A 165 -4.12 -14.46 -21.16
C LYS A 165 -3.93 -13.81 -19.78
N LEU A 166 -2.91 -12.95 -19.64
CA LEU A 166 -2.65 -12.24 -18.38
C LEU A 166 -3.84 -11.35 -17.94
N LYS A 167 -4.58 -10.75 -18.88
CA LYS A 167 -5.82 -10.00 -18.58
C LYS A 167 -6.99 -10.91 -18.18
N GLU A 168 -7.06 -12.14 -18.68
CA GLU A 168 -8.05 -13.13 -18.24
C GLU A 168 -7.71 -13.69 -16.86
N ASP A 169 -6.43 -13.98 -16.60
CA ASP A 169 -5.98 -14.52 -15.32
C ASP A 169 -6.09 -13.48 -14.19
N LEU A 170 -5.76 -12.21 -14.45
CA LEU A 170 -6.01 -11.11 -13.51
C LEU A 170 -7.50 -10.96 -13.15
N LYS A 171 -8.41 -11.19 -14.11
CA LYS A 171 -9.86 -11.17 -13.83
C LYS A 171 -10.30 -12.34 -12.94
N LYS A 172 -9.71 -13.53 -13.14
CA LYS A 172 -9.95 -14.71 -12.28
C LYS A 172 -9.46 -14.45 -10.86
N GLU A 173 -8.26 -13.89 -10.72
CA GLU A 173 -7.68 -13.48 -9.45
C GLU A 173 -8.57 -12.46 -8.72
N GLN A 174 -9.08 -11.45 -9.42
CA GLN A 174 -10.05 -10.48 -8.87
C GLN A 174 -11.38 -11.13 -8.44
N SER A 175 -11.90 -12.14 -9.16
CA SER A 175 -13.08 -12.88 -8.67
C SER A 175 -12.77 -13.68 -7.42
N PHE A 176 -11.63 -14.39 -7.36
CA PHE A 176 -11.23 -15.16 -6.17
C PHE A 176 -10.96 -14.25 -4.97
N GLU A 177 -10.39 -13.06 -5.15
CA GLU A 177 -10.18 -12.08 -4.08
C GLU A 177 -11.52 -11.61 -3.47
N ASN A 178 -12.55 -11.41 -4.30
CA ASN A 178 -13.90 -11.04 -3.85
C ASN A 178 -14.64 -12.21 -3.18
N GLU A 179 -14.47 -13.43 -3.67
CA GLU A 179 -14.98 -14.64 -3.02
C GLU A 179 -14.33 -14.86 -1.65
N LEU A 180 -13.00 -14.70 -1.54
CA LEU A 180 -12.26 -14.78 -0.28
C LEU A 180 -12.70 -13.72 0.73
N LYS A 181 -12.94 -12.47 0.29
CA LYS A 181 -13.50 -11.40 1.15
C LYS A 181 -14.90 -11.76 1.67
N SER A 182 -15.75 -12.29 0.80
CA SER A 182 -17.10 -12.75 1.17
C SER A 182 -17.05 -13.90 2.17
N LEU A 183 -16.19 -14.90 1.92
CA LEU A 183 -16.04 -16.07 2.77
C LEU A 183 -15.41 -15.72 4.13
N SER A 184 -14.43 -14.81 4.17
CA SER A 184 -13.90 -14.25 5.43
C SER A 184 -15.01 -13.61 6.24
N SER A 185 -15.83 -12.74 5.63
CA SER A 185 -16.94 -12.09 6.33
C SER A 185 -17.97 -13.09 6.88
N GLN A 186 -18.21 -14.21 6.19
CA GLN A 186 -19.06 -15.29 6.69
C GLN A 186 -18.42 -16.04 7.87
N VAL A 187 -17.10 -16.29 7.82
CA VAL A 187 -16.34 -16.88 8.94
C VAL A 187 -16.36 -15.96 10.16
N ASP A 188 -16.13 -14.65 9.97
CA ASP A 188 -16.16 -13.65 11.05
C ASP A 188 -17.54 -13.56 11.72
N GLN A 189 -18.61 -13.56 10.91
CA GLN A 189 -20.00 -13.62 11.40
C GLN A 189 -20.30 -14.94 12.12
N GLY A 190 -19.80 -16.06 11.60
CA GLY A 190 -19.89 -17.39 12.21
C GLY A 190 -19.24 -17.42 13.59
N GLN A 191 -17.97 -16.99 13.71
CA GLN A 191 -17.24 -16.90 14.97
C GLN A 191 -17.96 -15.99 15.98
N ASN A 192 -18.39 -14.79 15.55
CA ASN A 192 -19.17 -13.87 16.38
C ASN A 192 -20.50 -14.48 16.88
N SER A 193 -21.15 -15.33 16.09
CA SER A 193 -22.37 -16.02 16.51
C SER A 193 -22.08 -17.14 17.50
N PHE A 194 -21.01 -17.92 17.26
CA PHE A 194 -20.56 -19.02 18.11
C PHE A 194 -20.12 -18.50 19.48
N GLU A 195 -19.35 -17.42 19.54
CA GLU A 195 -18.91 -16.80 20.79
C GLU A 195 -20.09 -16.32 21.64
N LYS A 196 -21.12 -15.73 21.01
CA LYS A 196 -22.36 -15.30 21.68
C LYS A 196 -23.16 -16.48 22.22
N ILE A 197 -23.16 -17.64 21.54
CA ILE A 197 -23.81 -18.87 21.99
C ILE A 197 -23.02 -19.50 23.14
N SER A 198 -21.70 -19.62 22.99
CA SER A 198 -20.78 -20.14 24.03
C SER A 198 -20.89 -19.34 25.32
N ASN A 199 -20.86 -18.01 25.26
CA ASN A 199 -21.04 -17.13 26.41
C ASN A 199 -22.43 -17.27 27.07
N LYS A 200 -23.50 -17.54 26.31
CA LYS A 200 -24.83 -17.85 26.88
C LYS A 200 -24.84 -19.22 27.57
N PHE A 201 -24.26 -20.24 26.94
CA PHE A 201 -24.18 -21.59 27.50
C PHE A 201 -23.36 -21.62 28.79
N ALA A 202 -22.19 -20.97 28.82
CA ALA A 202 -21.37 -20.85 30.03
C ALA A 202 -22.11 -20.17 31.19
N LYS A 203 -22.88 -19.10 30.92
CA LYS A 203 -23.71 -18.43 31.93
C LYS A 203 -24.86 -19.31 32.45
N LEU A 204 -25.56 -20.02 31.56
CA LEU A 204 -26.62 -20.96 31.95
C LEU A 204 -26.06 -22.14 32.77
N ASN A 205 -24.95 -22.72 32.34
CA ASN A 205 -24.28 -23.82 33.04
C ASN A 205 -23.79 -23.39 34.44
N LYS A 206 -23.15 -22.22 34.56
CA LYS A 206 -22.75 -21.66 35.86
C LYS A 206 -23.96 -21.43 36.79
N SER A 207 -25.06 -20.91 36.25
CA SER A 207 -26.31 -20.72 37.00
C SER A 207 -26.88 -22.06 37.49
N ALA A 208 -27.06 -23.03 36.60
CA ALA A 208 -27.59 -24.35 36.92
C ALA A 208 -26.75 -25.08 37.98
N ASN A 209 -25.41 -25.06 37.85
CA ASN A 209 -24.51 -25.67 38.83
C ASN A 209 -24.58 -24.97 40.19
N SER A 210 -24.76 -23.64 40.23
CA SER A 210 -24.94 -22.92 41.50
C SER A 210 -26.27 -23.28 42.19
N SER A 211 -27.35 -23.48 41.44
CA SER A 211 -28.63 -23.96 41.95
C SER A 211 -28.53 -25.41 42.47
N ILE A 212 -27.85 -26.29 41.74
CA ILE A 212 -27.62 -27.69 42.15
C ILE A 212 -26.79 -27.75 43.44
N ALA A 213 -25.69 -27.00 43.53
CA ALA A 213 -24.87 -26.93 44.74
C ALA A 213 -25.66 -26.38 45.96
N SER A 214 -26.52 -25.37 45.75
CA SER A 214 -27.41 -24.85 46.79
C SER A 214 -28.40 -25.92 47.28
N LEU A 215 -29.02 -26.68 46.37
CA LEU A 215 -29.95 -27.76 46.71
C LEU A 215 -29.26 -28.93 47.43
N ILE A 216 -28.04 -29.30 47.03
CA ILE A 216 -27.24 -30.34 47.73
C ILE A 216 -26.95 -29.89 49.17
N ASN A 217 -26.46 -28.65 49.36
CA ASN A 217 -26.18 -28.10 50.70
C ASN A 217 -27.45 -28.04 51.58
N GLN A 218 -28.62 -27.72 51.00
CA GLN A 218 -29.90 -27.75 51.73
C GLN A 218 -30.29 -29.18 52.12
N ILE A 219 -30.16 -30.15 51.21
CA ILE A 219 -30.46 -31.57 51.47
C ILE A 219 -29.55 -32.12 52.57
N ASP A 220 -28.25 -31.85 52.54
CA ASP A 220 -27.30 -32.38 53.53
C ASP A 220 -27.42 -31.69 54.89
N LYS A 221 -27.77 -30.40 54.91
CA LYS A 221 -28.19 -29.73 56.15
C LYS A 221 -29.44 -30.38 56.75
N LEU A 222 -30.49 -30.59 55.94
CA LEU A 222 -31.73 -31.24 56.41
C LEU A 222 -31.48 -32.67 56.92
N LYS A 223 -30.63 -33.46 56.26
CA LYS A 223 -30.20 -34.78 56.76
C LYS A 223 -29.54 -34.67 58.15
N SER A 224 -28.60 -33.75 58.33
CA SER A 224 -27.88 -33.60 59.61
C SER A 224 -28.78 -33.08 60.73
N ASP A 225 -29.72 -32.16 60.43
CA ASP A 225 -30.73 -31.71 61.38
C ASP A 225 -31.70 -32.86 61.76
N ILE A 226 -32.14 -33.69 60.82
CA ILE A 226 -32.97 -34.89 61.10
C ILE A 226 -32.24 -35.89 62.01
N VAL A 227 -30.98 -36.23 61.71
CA VAL A 227 -30.19 -37.19 62.50
C VAL A 227 -29.88 -36.66 63.90
N ARG A 228 -29.62 -35.36 64.05
CA ARG A 228 -29.46 -34.73 65.38
C ARG A 228 -30.76 -34.85 66.18
N LEU A 229 -31.89 -34.43 65.59
CA LEU A 229 -33.19 -34.44 66.23
C LEU A 229 -33.66 -35.85 66.61
N SER A 230 -33.41 -36.88 65.80
CA SER A 230 -33.73 -38.26 66.18
C SER A 230 -32.90 -38.72 67.38
N SER A 231 -31.58 -38.48 67.36
CA SER A 231 -30.70 -38.87 68.48
C SER A 231 -31.06 -38.15 69.79
N ASP A 232 -31.44 -36.87 69.71
CA ASP A 232 -31.75 -36.08 70.90
C ASP A 232 -33.14 -36.43 71.45
N ASN A 233 -34.10 -36.75 70.58
CA ASN A 233 -35.40 -37.29 70.99
C ASN A 233 -35.26 -38.67 71.63
N GLU A 234 -34.43 -39.57 71.09
CA GLU A 234 -34.11 -40.87 71.71
C GLU A 234 -33.45 -40.72 73.09
N LYS A 235 -32.50 -39.79 73.24
CA LYS A 235 -31.88 -39.48 74.55
C LYS A 235 -32.90 -38.94 75.55
N LEU A 236 -33.79 -38.04 75.14
CA LEU A 236 -34.82 -37.45 76.00
C LEU A 236 -35.86 -38.49 76.42
N ILE A 237 -36.43 -39.23 75.46
CA ILE A 237 -37.37 -40.32 75.71
C ILE A 237 -36.72 -41.40 76.59
N GLY A 238 -35.49 -41.79 76.31
CA GLY A 238 -34.74 -42.76 77.11
C GLY A 238 -34.53 -42.32 78.56
N ARG A 239 -34.15 -41.06 78.79
CA ARG A 239 -34.03 -40.48 80.14
C ARG A 239 -35.37 -40.39 80.87
N HIS A 240 -36.42 -39.90 80.21
CA HIS A 240 -37.76 -39.81 80.80
C HIS A 240 -38.35 -41.18 81.12
N LEU A 241 -38.27 -42.16 80.21
CA LEU A 241 -38.75 -43.53 80.45
C LEU A 241 -37.94 -44.23 81.54
N LYS A 242 -36.62 -44.02 81.62
CA LYS A 242 -35.79 -44.56 82.71
C LYS A 242 -36.23 -43.97 84.05
N LYS A 243 -36.24 -42.64 84.21
CA LYS A 243 -36.58 -42.03 85.52
C LYS A 243 -38.04 -42.21 85.90
N SER A 244 -38.97 -42.26 84.93
CA SER A 244 -40.37 -42.61 85.18
C SER A 244 -40.52 -44.06 85.65
N ARG A 245 -39.77 -45.01 85.07
CA ARG A 245 -39.78 -46.41 85.52
C ARG A 245 -39.19 -46.55 86.92
N GLU A 246 -38.12 -45.84 87.22
CA GLU A 246 -37.51 -45.80 88.56
C GLU A 246 -38.54 -45.35 89.61
N MET A 247 -39.15 -44.16 89.44
CA MET A 247 -40.15 -43.65 90.39
C MET A 247 -41.47 -44.46 90.44
N LEU A 248 -41.75 -45.31 89.44
CA LEU A 248 -42.87 -46.26 89.46
C LEU A 248 -42.50 -47.62 90.08
N SER A 249 -41.20 -47.91 90.22
CA SER A 249 -40.67 -49.12 90.88
C SER A 249 -40.33 -48.92 92.35
N GLU A 250 -40.17 -47.66 92.77
CA GLU A 250 -40.00 -47.25 94.17
C GLU A 250 -41.32 -47.50 94.95
N SER A 251 -41.35 -48.56 95.77
CA SER A 251 -42.51 -48.89 96.60
C SER A 251 -42.67 -47.91 97.75
N ILE A 252 -43.83 -47.25 97.86
CA ILE A 252 -44.13 -46.29 98.93
C ILE A 252 -44.43 -47.04 100.25
N SER A 253 -43.39 -47.53 100.92
CA SER A 253 -43.44 -48.05 102.28
C SER A 253 -43.20 -46.91 103.27
N LEU A 254 -44.26 -46.39 103.87
CA LEU A 254 -44.14 -45.43 104.98
C LEU A 254 -43.64 -46.18 106.23
N PRO A 255 -42.60 -45.71 106.95
CA PRO A 255 -42.12 -46.40 108.15
C PRO A 255 -43.20 -46.49 109.24
N GLU A 256 -43.46 -47.70 109.74
CA GLU A 256 -44.44 -47.96 110.80
C GLU A 256 -43.90 -47.60 112.21
N ASP A 257 -42.58 -47.48 112.32
CA ASP A 257 -41.86 -47.12 113.54
C ASP A 257 -41.56 -45.60 113.61
N PRO A 258 -41.81 -44.91 114.74
CA PRO A 258 -41.62 -43.46 114.85
C PRO A 258 -40.16 -43.01 114.70
N GLU A 259 -39.18 -43.83 115.07
CA GLU A 259 -37.76 -43.47 115.02
C GLU A 259 -37.23 -43.60 113.59
N ALA A 260 -37.65 -44.64 112.86
CA ALA A 260 -37.45 -44.79 111.42
C ALA A 260 -38.17 -43.69 110.62
N LEU A 261 -39.38 -43.28 111.02
CA LEU A 261 -40.10 -42.15 110.41
C LEU A 261 -39.37 -40.82 110.64
N GLN A 262 -38.84 -40.59 111.85
CA GLN A 262 -38.03 -39.41 112.14
C GLN A 262 -36.74 -39.39 111.30
N PHE A 263 -36.06 -40.53 111.14
CA PHE A 263 -34.91 -40.65 110.25
C PHE A 263 -35.27 -40.34 108.80
N TYR A 264 -36.36 -40.89 108.27
CA TYR A 264 -36.84 -40.62 106.92
C TYR A 264 -37.21 -39.14 106.69
N CYS A 265 -37.84 -38.49 107.67
CA CYS A 265 -38.11 -37.05 107.62
C CYS A 265 -36.83 -36.19 107.68
N LEU A 266 -35.77 -36.64 108.36
CA LEU A 266 -34.46 -35.98 108.34
C LEU A 266 -33.76 -36.19 107.00
N GLN A 267 -33.82 -37.40 106.41
CA GLN A 267 -33.27 -37.69 105.10
C GLN A 267 -33.95 -36.83 104.01
N LEU A 268 -35.29 -36.80 103.96
CA LEU A 268 -36.03 -35.94 103.02
C LEU A 268 -35.70 -34.44 103.18
N ARG A 269 -35.34 -34.01 104.39
CA ARG A 269 -34.89 -32.63 104.65
C ARG A 269 -33.47 -32.39 104.12
N GLU A 270 -32.56 -33.34 104.25
CA GLU A 270 -31.21 -33.27 103.69
C GLU A 270 -31.26 -33.31 102.16
N ASP A 271 -32.04 -34.21 101.57
CA ASP A 271 -32.29 -34.28 100.12
C ASP A 271 -32.87 -32.96 99.58
N LEU A 272 -33.78 -32.32 100.32
CA LEU A 272 -34.33 -31.00 99.98
C LEU A 272 -33.26 -29.89 100.09
N ILE A 273 -32.44 -29.89 101.13
CA ILE A 273 -31.33 -28.94 101.29
C ILE A 273 -30.33 -29.08 100.13
N GLN A 274 -29.96 -30.31 99.78
CA GLN A 274 -29.01 -30.58 98.70
C GLN A 274 -29.61 -30.26 97.32
N ALA A 275 -30.91 -30.49 97.10
CA ALA A 275 -31.61 -30.06 95.89
C ALA A 275 -31.66 -28.52 95.77
N LEU A 276 -31.90 -27.80 96.88
CA LEU A 276 -31.89 -26.34 96.90
C LEU A 276 -30.50 -25.76 96.66
N TYR A 277 -29.46 -26.34 97.26
CA TYR A 277 -28.06 -25.98 97.04
C TYR A 277 -27.62 -26.21 95.58
N ASN A 278 -27.91 -27.39 95.04
CA ASN A 278 -27.58 -27.72 93.64
C ASN A 278 -28.29 -26.78 92.65
N ARG A 279 -29.54 -26.40 92.94
CA ARG A 279 -30.30 -25.41 92.16
C ARG A 279 -29.67 -24.02 92.24
N GLU A 280 -29.25 -23.58 93.42
CA GLU A 280 -28.61 -22.27 93.63
C GLU A 280 -27.22 -22.19 92.97
N HIS A 281 -26.37 -23.20 93.15
CA HIS A 281 -25.08 -23.30 92.47
C HIS A 281 -25.24 -23.31 90.94
N LEU A 282 -26.22 -24.05 90.40
CA LEU A 282 -26.51 -24.06 88.96
C LEU A 282 -27.01 -22.69 88.49
N GLU A 283 -27.86 -22.01 89.27
CA GLU A 283 -28.35 -20.67 88.95
C GLU A 283 -27.21 -19.64 88.95
N GLU A 284 -26.27 -19.71 89.90
CA GLU A 284 -25.05 -18.88 89.91
C GLU A 284 -24.10 -19.18 88.75
N THR A 285 -23.91 -20.47 88.42
CA THR A 285 -23.12 -20.90 87.25
C THR A 285 -23.70 -20.31 85.96
N LEU A 286 -25.01 -20.47 85.75
CA LEU A 286 -25.72 -19.93 84.57
C LEU A 286 -25.71 -18.39 84.53
N ARG A 287 -25.75 -17.71 85.69
CA ARG A 287 -25.58 -16.25 85.75
C ARG A 287 -24.18 -15.83 85.30
N SER A 288 -23.13 -16.52 85.74
CA SER A 288 -21.75 -16.23 85.36
C SER A 288 -21.47 -16.48 83.87
N GLU A 289 -21.98 -17.59 83.33
CA GLU A 289 -21.94 -17.91 81.90
C GLU A 289 -22.70 -16.85 81.09
N ASN A 290 -23.87 -16.41 81.56
CA ASN A 290 -24.65 -15.37 80.89
C ASN A 290 -23.99 -13.98 80.91
N ILE A 291 -23.16 -13.67 81.91
CA ILE A 291 -22.32 -12.47 81.93
C ILE A 291 -21.17 -12.61 80.93
N PHE A 292 -20.42 -13.72 80.97
CA PHE A 292 -19.32 -13.98 80.05
C PHE A 292 -19.77 -13.92 78.58
N LEU A 293 -20.89 -14.56 78.23
CA LEU A 293 -21.46 -14.53 76.88
C LEU A 293 -21.91 -13.12 76.45
N LYS A 294 -22.34 -12.26 77.38
CA LYS A 294 -22.65 -10.84 77.08
C LYS A 294 -21.40 -10.03 76.85
N GLU A 295 -20.34 -10.25 77.63
CA GLU A 295 -19.05 -9.57 77.45
C GLU A 295 -18.39 -9.98 76.12
N GLN A 296 -18.41 -11.27 75.78
CA GLN A 296 -17.95 -11.75 74.47
C GLN A 296 -18.77 -11.14 73.32
N LEU A 297 -20.11 -11.18 73.39
CA LEU A 297 -20.98 -10.58 72.37
C LEU A 297 -20.69 -9.10 72.18
N LEU A 298 -20.48 -8.35 73.26
CA LEU A 298 -20.20 -6.92 73.23
C LEU A 298 -18.80 -6.62 72.65
N GLY A 299 -17.80 -7.45 72.95
CA GLY A 299 -16.47 -7.38 72.34
C GLY A 299 -16.48 -7.71 70.83
N GLU A 300 -17.24 -8.72 70.41
CA GLU A 300 -17.44 -9.06 69.00
C GLU A 300 -18.20 -7.96 68.25
N GLN A 301 -19.23 -7.38 68.88
CA GLN A 301 -19.98 -6.23 68.36
C GLN A 301 -19.06 -5.01 68.13
N GLN A 302 -18.23 -4.64 69.11
CA GLN A 302 -17.27 -3.55 68.97
C GLN A 302 -16.20 -3.85 67.91
N SER A 303 -15.68 -5.09 67.86
CA SER A 303 -14.72 -5.51 66.83
C SER A 303 -15.32 -5.39 65.42
N LYS A 304 -16.58 -5.81 65.25
CA LYS A 304 -17.34 -5.66 64.00
C LYS A 304 -17.53 -4.19 63.62
N GLU A 305 -17.96 -3.34 64.55
CA GLU A 305 -18.20 -1.91 64.31
C GLU A 305 -16.90 -1.20 63.85
N ASN A 306 -15.77 -1.48 64.52
CA ASN A 306 -14.45 -0.99 64.09
C ASN A 306 -14.08 -1.44 62.66
N ILE A 307 -14.41 -2.68 62.26
CA ILE A 307 -14.15 -3.18 60.90
C ILE A 307 -15.09 -2.51 59.88
N GLU A 308 -16.37 -2.31 60.22
CA GLU A 308 -17.33 -1.62 59.35
C GLU A 308 -16.96 -0.14 59.13
N GLU A 309 -16.48 0.57 60.17
CA GLU A 309 -15.98 1.94 60.03
C GLU A 309 -14.73 2.03 59.16
N ASN A 310 -13.75 1.14 59.36
CA ASN A 310 -12.53 1.10 58.55
C ASN A 310 -12.85 0.83 57.06
N LEU A 311 -13.69 -0.16 56.78
CA LEU A 311 -14.12 -0.47 55.41
C LEU A 311 -14.93 0.68 54.79
N ALA A 312 -15.73 1.41 55.57
CA ALA A 312 -16.43 2.61 55.10
C ALA A 312 -15.45 3.75 54.75
N HIS A 313 -14.38 3.93 55.54
CA HIS A 313 -13.33 4.91 55.27
C HIS A 313 -12.52 4.58 54.01
N GLU A 314 -12.15 3.31 53.83
CA GLU A 314 -11.47 2.83 52.62
C GLU A 314 -12.34 3.01 51.37
N ASN A 315 -13.61 2.61 51.42
CA ASN A 315 -14.56 2.81 50.31
C ASN A 315 -14.70 4.30 49.95
N LYS A 316 -14.82 5.18 50.95
CA LYS A 316 -14.88 6.64 50.72
C LYS A 316 -13.61 7.17 50.05
N THR A 317 -12.44 6.67 50.46
CA THR A 317 -11.14 7.04 49.87
C THR A 317 -11.00 6.55 48.43
N LEU A 318 -11.42 5.32 48.14
CA LEU A 318 -11.44 4.74 46.79
C LEU A 318 -12.43 5.45 45.86
N LEU A 319 -13.60 5.87 46.37
CA LEU A 319 -14.58 6.67 45.61
C LEU A 319 -13.99 8.03 45.18
N VAL A 320 -13.37 8.77 46.11
CA VAL A 320 -12.71 10.04 45.80
C VAL A 320 -11.55 9.84 44.80
N ARG A 321 -10.74 8.79 44.97
CA ARG A 321 -9.67 8.45 44.02
C ARG A 321 -10.22 8.14 42.63
N THR A 322 -11.34 7.44 42.53
CA THR A 322 -12.00 7.11 41.26
C THR A 322 -12.52 8.38 40.58
N GLN A 323 -13.20 9.26 41.30
CA GLN A 323 -13.70 10.53 40.77
C GLN A 323 -12.57 11.45 40.27
N ASN A 324 -11.43 11.48 40.98
CA ASN A 324 -10.25 12.22 40.53
C ASN A 324 -9.72 11.67 39.21
N LEU A 325 -9.52 10.35 39.11
CA LEU A 325 -9.06 9.68 37.88
C LEU A 325 -10.04 9.85 36.71
N GLU A 326 -11.35 9.83 36.95
CA GLU A 326 -12.37 10.14 35.94
C GLU A 326 -12.24 11.59 35.43
N SER A 327 -11.96 12.54 36.34
CA SER A 327 -11.76 13.94 35.97
C SER A 327 -10.48 14.17 35.16
N GLU A 328 -9.39 13.48 35.51
CA GLU A 328 -8.12 13.47 34.76
C GLU A 328 -8.34 12.89 33.36
N LEU A 329 -8.95 11.71 33.26
CA LEU A 329 -9.26 11.03 32.00
C LEU A 329 -10.14 11.90 31.09
N LYS A 330 -11.11 12.63 31.67
CA LYS A 330 -11.94 13.61 30.96
C LYS A 330 -11.13 14.80 30.44
N ASN A 331 -10.12 15.27 31.18
CA ASN A 331 -9.22 16.33 30.74
C ASN A 331 -8.22 15.85 29.67
N TYR A 332 -7.63 14.65 29.82
CA TYR A 332 -6.79 14.03 28.78
C TYR A 332 -7.56 13.83 27.46
N LYS A 333 -8.84 13.44 27.51
CA LYS A 333 -9.70 13.36 26.32
C LYS A 333 -9.87 14.71 25.63
N LYS A 334 -10.19 15.79 26.37
CA LYS A 334 -10.27 17.15 25.80
C LYS A 334 -8.95 17.56 25.14
N ASN A 335 -7.82 17.34 25.81
CA ASN A 335 -6.51 17.71 25.29
C ASN A 335 -6.16 16.90 24.03
N PHE A 336 -6.49 15.62 23.99
CA PHE A 336 -6.33 14.77 22.80
C PHE A 336 -7.19 15.26 21.63
N ASP A 337 -8.47 15.56 21.85
CA ASP A 337 -9.35 16.08 20.80
C ASP A 337 -8.92 17.48 20.31
N GLN A 338 -8.41 18.34 21.20
CA GLN A 338 -7.80 19.63 20.84
C GLN A 338 -6.57 19.45 19.94
N ILE A 339 -5.59 18.65 20.37
CA ILE A 339 -4.36 18.36 19.60
C ILE A 339 -4.71 17.71 18.24
N LYS A 340 -5.76 16.89 18.19
CA LYS A 340 -6.28 16.24 16.97
C LYS A 340 -6.95 17.24 16.02
N ILE A 341 -7.55 18.31 16.51
CA ILE A 341 -8.07 19.42 15.70
C ILE A 341 -6.90 20.29 15.21
N GLU A 342 -5.96 20.65 16.08
CA GLU A 342 -4.76 21.42 15.74
C GLU A 342 -3.89 20.72 14.69
N SER A 343 -3.65 19.42 14.84
CA SER A 343 -2.93 18.58 13.88
C SER A 343 -3.60 18.57 12.50
N LYS A 344 -4.94 18.48 12.44
CA LYS A 344 -5.70 18.60 11.19
C LYS A 344 -5.60 19.99 10.57
N MET A 345 -5.68 21.05 11.37
CA MET A 345 -5.52 22.42 10.85
C MET A 345 -4.10 22.64 10.31
N PHE A 346 -3.07 22.11 10.99
CA PHE A 346 -1.69 22.16 10.51
C PHE A 346 -1.48 21.35 9.22
N GLN A 347 -2.08 20.15 9.12
CA GLN A 347 -2.06 19.34 7.90
C GLN A 347 -2.71 20.10 6.73
N ASN A 348 -3.93 20.62 6.89
CA ASN A 348 -4.61 21.39 5.85
C ASN A 348 -3.77 22.60 5.41
N ASN A 349 -3.25 23.39 6.36
CA ASN A 349 -2.39 24.54 6.07
C ASN A 349 -1.11 24.14 5.31
N TYR A 350 -0.54 22.97 5.60
CA TYR A 350 0.63 22.44 4.89
C TYR A 350 0.25 21.97 3.47
N GLU A 351 -0.89 21.32 3.29
CA GLU A 351 -1.41 20.90 1.97
C GLU A 351 -1.71 22.12 1.08
N ASP A 352 -2.35 23.17 1.63
CA ASP A 352 -2.62 24.42 0.91
C ASP A 352 -1.33 25.19 0.56
N LEU A 353 -0.38 25.29 1.49
CA LEU A 353 0.92 25.92 1.24
C LEU A 353 1.74 25.14 0.20
N SER A 354 1.74 23.80 0.30
CA SER A 354 2.36 22.91 -0.68
C SER A 354 1.75 23.15 -2.06
N ARG A 355 0.41 23.15 -2.18
CA ARG A 355 -0.32 23.39 -3.42
C ARG A 355 0.01 24.77 -4.03
N SER A 356 0.00 25.82 -3.22
CA SER A 356 0.35 27.18 -3.68
C SER A 356 1.81 27.27 -4.13
N SER A 357 2.73 26.58 -3.44
CA SER A 357 4.14 26.53 -3.85
C SER A 357 4.36 25.73 -5.14
N SER A 358 3.67 24.60 -5.34
CA SER A 358 3.70 23.83 -6.58
C SER A 358 3.18 24.65 -7.76
N GLN A 359 2.05 25.35 -7.60
CA GLN A 359 1.53 26.28 -8.62
C GLN A 359 2.54 27.39 -8.93
N LYS A 360 3.24 27.92 -7.92
CA LYS A 360 4.30 28.93 -8.10
C LYS A 360 5.50 28.40 -8.91
N ILE A 361 5.84 27.13 -8.72
CA ILE A 361 6.92 26.45 -9.45
C ILE A 361 6.52 26.23 -10.91
N GLU A 362 5.33 25.67 -11.15
CA GLU A 362 4.76 25.48 -12.51
C GLU A 362 4.65 26.83 -13.27
N GLU A 363 4.22 27.89 -12.58
CA GLU A 363 4.21 29.27 -13.06
C GLU A 363 5.61 29.82 -13.42
N LEU A 364 6.69 29.31 -12.83
CA LEU A 364 8.06 29.75 -13.09
C LEU A 364 8.72 28.88 -14.16
N GLU A 365 8.48 27.58 -14.17
CA GLU A 365 8.92 26.64 -15.19
C GLU A 365 8.35 27.00 -16.57
N THR A 366 7.05 27.29 -16.65
CA THR A 366 6.41 27.77 -17.88
C THR A 366 7.00 29.10 -18.38
N LYS A 367 7.27 30.05 -17.47
CA LYS A 367 7.93 31.33 -17.82
C LYS A 367 9.37 31.13 -18.28
N LEU A 368 10.12 30.22 -17.64
CA LEU A 368 11.48 29.86 -18.05
C LEU A 368 11.50 29.18 -19.43
N GLN A 369 10.55 28.30 -19.73
CA GLN A 369 10.41 27.68 -21.05
C GLN A 369 10.16 28.74 -22.13
N ILE A 370 9.17 29.63 -21.93
CA ILE A 370 8.85 30.71 -22.88
C ILE A 370 10.06 31.63 -23.10
N LEU A 371 10.81 31.97 -22.06
CA LEU A 371 12.04 32.76 -22.17
C LEU A 371 13.17 32.00 -22.88
N SER A 372 13.28 30.69 -22.69
CA SER A 372 14.22 29.83 -23.41
C SER A 372 13.91 29.76 -24.91
N ASP A 373 12.63 29.55 -25.27
CA ASP A 373 12.17 29.48 -26.65
C ASP A 373 12.35 30.82 -27.38
N ASN A 374 12.08 31.94 -26.70
CA ASN A 374 12.33 33.28 -27.25
C ASN A 374 13.83 33.55 -27.40
N LYS A 375 14.67 33.14 -26.44
CA LYS A 375 16.13 33.23 -26.54
C LYS A 375 16.68 32.40 -27.71
N ALA A 376 16.11 31.21 -27.97
CA ALA A 376 16.49 30.38 -29.10
C ALA A 376 16.17 31.06 -30.44
N LYS A 377 14.94 31.58 -30.60
CA LYS A 377 14.53 32.35 -31.80
C LYS A 377 15.42 33.56 -32.03
N SER A 378 15.68 34.38 -31.01
CA SER A 378 16.57 35.53 -31.15
C SER A 378 18.02 35.13 -31.47
N ALA A 379 18.50 33.97 -31.01
CA ALA A 379 19.82 33.46 -31.39
C ALA A 379 19.88 33.01 -32.86
N GLU A 380 18.80 32.40 -33.37
CA GLU A 380 18.65 32.02 -34.78
C GLU A 380 18.54 33.26 -35.70
N GLU A 381 17.76 34.27 -35.30
CA GLU A 381 17.70 35.57 -35.96
C GLU A 381 19.09 36.22 -36.04
N ILE A 382 19.82 36.28 -34.92
CA ILE A 382 21.20 36.81 -34.87
C ILE A 382 22.14 35.99 -35.77
N ALA A 383 22.01 34.67 -35.83
CA ALA A 383 22.82 33.82 -36.71
C ALA A 383 22.54 34.10 -38.20
N SER A 384 21.26 34.20 -38.59
CA SER A 384 20.86 34.50 -39.97
C SER A 384 21.31 35.91 -40.41
N LEU A 385 21.18 36.91 -39.52
CA LEU A 385 21.66 38.26 -39.78
C LEU A 385 23.18 38.33 -39.91
N ARG A 386 23.94 37.59 -39.08
CA ARG A 386 25.40 37.48 -39.21
C ARG A 386 25.81 36.84 -40.54
N SER A 387 25.14 35.76 -40.95
CA SER A 387 25.37 35.12 -42.26
C SER A 387 25.09 36.08 -43.42
N LYS A 388 23.99 36.85 -43.35
CA LYS A 388 23.66 37.87 -44.35
C LYS A 388 24.68 39.01 -44.40
N VAL A 389 25.16 39.50 -43.25
CA VAL A 389 26.24 40.50 -43.19
C VAL A 389 27.53 39.95 -43.79
N GLN A 390 27.88 38.68 -43.53
CA GLN A 390 29.06 38.04 -44.10
C GLN A 390 28.97 37.91 -45.62
N SER A 391 27.81 37.53 -46.17
CA SER A 391 27.57 37.51 -47.63
C SER A 391 27.74 38.90 -48.23
N LEU A 392 27.08 39.92 -47.66
CA LEU A 392 27.15 41.29 -48.17
C LEU A 392 28.56 41.89 -48.07
N GLN A 393 29.37 41.48 -47.10
CA GLN A 393 30.79 41.87 -47.03
C GLN A 393 31.58 41.23 -48.19
N ILE A 394 31.38 39.94 -48.47
CA ILE A 394 32.03 39.25 -49.59
C ILE A 394 31.62 39.90 -50.94
N ASP A 395 30.33 40.22 -51.11
CA ASP A 395 29.81 40.90 -52.31
C ASP A 395 30.42 42.30 -52.47
N LEU A 396 30.61 43.04 -51.37
CA LEU A 396 31.26 44.35 -51.35
C LEU A 396 32.76 44.25 -51.68
N ASP A 397 33.49 43.32 -51.05
CA ASP A 397 34.92 43.09 -51.27
C ASP A 397 35.20 42.71 -52.73
N ASN A 398 34.35 41.84 -53.30
CA ASN A 398 34.36 41.48 -54.72
C ASN A 398 34.11 42.69 -55.63
N SER A 399 33.09 43.50 -55.33
CA SER A 399 32.77 44.72 -56.09
C SER A 399 33.91 45.74 -56.04
N GLU A 400 34.51 45.94 -54.86
CA GLU A 400 35.67 46.82 -54.67
C GLU A 400 36.91 46.29 -55.41
N GLN A 401 37.11 44.96 -55.47
CA GLN A 401 38.17 44.35 -56.29
C GLN A 401 37.95 44.62 -57.79
N VAL A 402 36.74 44.38 -58.31
CA VAL A 402 36.41 44.65 -59.71
C VAL A 402 36.62 46.13 -60.06
N GLN A 403 36.24 47.06 -59.17
CA GLN A 403 36.50 48.49 -59.34
C GLN A 403 38.00 48.82 -59.36
N ARG A 404 38.80 48.25 -58.44
CA ARG A 404 40.26 48.42 -58.43
C ARG A 404 40.90 47.91 -59.72
N ASP A 405 40.45 46.77 -60.25
CA ASP A 405 41.01 46.20 -61.46
C ASP A 405 40.55 46.95 -62.73
N PHE A 406 39.34 47.51 -62.75
CA PHE A 406 38.91 48.45 -63.80
C PHE A 406 39.75 49.75 -63.81
N VAL A 407 40.10 50.28 -62.64
CA VAL A 407 41.00 51.44 -62.53
C VAL A 407 42.41 51.10 -63.04
N LYS A 408 42.98 49.94 -62.69
CA LYS A 408 44.28 49.48 -63.23
C LYS A 408 44.23 49.31 -64.76
N LEU A 409 43.16 48.72 -65.29
CA LEU A 409 43.01 48.45 -66.72
C LEU A 409 42.86 49.76 -67.52
N SER A 410 42.05 50.70 -67.04
CA SER A 410 41.88 52.01 -67.69
C SER A 410 43.15 52.86 -67.62
N GLN A 411 43.90 52.84 -66.52
CA GLN A 411 45.23 53.46 -66.44
C GLN A 411 46.22 52.80 -67.41
N SER A 412 46.26 51.47 -67.48
CA SER A 412 47.11 50.73 -68.44
C SER A 412 46.79 51.09 -69.89
N LEU A 413 45.49 51.20 -70.23
CA LEU A 413 45.03 51.63 -71.54
C LEU A 413 45.44 53.08 -71.85
N GLN A 414 45.30 54.00 -70.90
CA GLN A 414 45.77 55.39 -71.05
C GLN A 414 47.28 55.47 -71.31
N VAL A 415 48.09 54.69 -70.58
CA VAL A 415 49.54 54.61 -70.80
C VAL A 415 49.87 54.01 -72.17
N GLN A 416 49.11 53.01 -72.64
CA GLN A 416 49.27 52.46 -73.99
C GLN A 416 48.90 53.47 -75.08
N LEU A 417 47.80 54.21 -74.92
CA LEU A 417 47.36 55.25 -75.86
C LEU A 417 48.35 56.43 -75.94
N GLU A 418 48.84 56.91 -74.80
CA GLU A 418 49.86 57.97 -74.78
C GLU A 418 51.21 57.48 -75.33
N LYS A 419 51.57 56.21 -75.13
CA LYS A 419 52.75 55.59 -75.76
C LYS A 419 52.61 55.49 -77.29
N ILE A 420 51.41 55.22 -77.81
CA ILE A 420 51.12 55.27 -79.25
C ILE A 420 51.26 56.71 -79.76
N ARG A 421 50.65 57.68 -79.07
CA ARG A 421 50.72 59.10 -79.40
C ARG A 421 52.14 59.67 -79.37
N GLN A 422 53.00 59.19 -78.47
CA GLN A 422 54.42 59.53 -78.48
C GLN A 422 55.16 58.86 -79.65
N SER A 423 54.77 57.63 -80.04
CA SER A 423 55.36 56.96 -81.22
C SER A 423 54.98 57.59 -82.56
N ASP A 424 53.90 58.40 -82.64
CA ASP A 424 53.63 59.25 -83.81
C ASP A 424 54.65 60.40 -83.98
N THR A 425 55.57 60.61 -83.02
CA THR A 425 56.73 61.52 -83.21
C THR A 425 57.97 60.81 -83.77
N GLU A 426 58.00 59.47 -83.83
CA GLU A 426 58.95 58.76 -84.70
C GLU A 426 58.45 58.79 -86.15
N VAL A 427 59.36 59.01 -87.10
CA VAL A 427 59.02 58.92 -88.52
C VAL A 427 58.67 57.46 -88.85
N ARG A 428 57.37 57.19 -89.06
CA ARG A 428 56.83 55.85 -89.33
C ARG A 428 57.57 55.12 -90.46
N TRP A 429 58.11 55.84 -91.44
CA TRP A 429 59.03 55.31 -92.44
C TRP A 429 60.44 55.84 -92.19
N GLN A 430 61.35 54.99 -91.71
CA GLN A 430 62.74 55.38 -91.47
C GLN A 430 63.49 55.49 -92.81
N HIS A 431 64.23 56.58 -93.03
CA HIS A 431 65.08 56.72 -94.21
C HIS A 431 66.41 55.99 -94.04
N GLU A 432 67.02 55.61 -95.16
CA GLU A 432 68.26 54.83 -95.18
C GLU A 432 69.45 55.52 -94.51
N ASP A 433 69.43 56.85 -94.36
CA ASP A 433 70.53 57.60 -93.76
C ASP A 433 70.41 57.76 -92.23
N ASP A 434 69.19 57.69 -91.67
CA ASP A 434 68.94 57.87 -90.23
C ASP A 434 69.29 56.62 -89.39
N VAL A 435 69.45 55.46 -90.04
CA VAL A 435 69.55 54.15 -89.36
C VAL A 435 70.91 53.51 -89.56
N THR A 436 71.74 53.50 -88.52
CA THR A 436 73.07 52.87 -88.51
C THR A 436 73.06 51.37 -88.16
N GLU A 437 71.99 50.88 -87.51
CA GLU A 437 71.87 49.52 -87.00
C GLU A 437 70.50 48.89 -87.27
N CYS A 438 70.45 47.56 -87.44
CA CYS A 438 69.22 46.85 -87.68
C CYS A 438 68.28 46.89 -86.46
N ASN A 439 67.04 47.39 -86.63
CA ASN A 439 66.03 47.47 -85.56
C ASN A 439 65.66 46.11 -84.92
N GLY A 440 65.97 44.99 -85.57
CA GLY A 440 65.72 43.63 -85.07
C GLY A 440 66.89 43.01 -84.28
N CYS A 441 68.08 42.94 -84.87
CA CYS A 441 69.25 42.24 -84.29
C CYS A 441 70.43 43.16 -83.91
N LYS A 442 70.29 44.49 -84.04
CA LYS A 442 71.32 45.50 -83.72
C LYS A 442 72.65 45.36 -84.48
N LYS A 443 72.68 44.57 -85.57
CA LYS A 443 73.79 44.51 -86.53
C LYS A 443 73.97 45.88 -87.21
N CYS A 444 75.18 46.44 -87.14
CA CYS A 444 75.54 47.67 -87.86
C CYS A 444 75.52 47.48 -89.38
N PHE A 445 75.04 48.50 -90.10
CA PHE A 445 75.02 48.56 -91.56
C PHE A 445 76.26 49.27 -92.10
N HIS A 446 76.92 48.65 -93.07
CA HIS A 446 78.10 49.18 -93.76
C HIS A 446 77.77 49.64 -95.19
N SER A 447 76.58 49.29 -95.71
CA SER A 447 76.06 49.80 -96.98
C SER A 447 74.55 50.03 -96.96
N ARG A 448 74.07 51.00 -97.74
CA ARG A 448 72.62 51.19 -98.02
C ARG A 448 71.96 49.91 -98.54
N LYS A 449 72.67 49.09 -99.33
CA LYS A 449 72.19 47.81 -99.88
C LYS A 449 71.84 46.74 -98.83
N GLU A 450 72.26 46.91 -97.58
CA GLU A 450 71.94 45.99 -96.47
C GLU A 450 70.63 46.35 -95.74
N LYS A 451 70.09 47.55 -95.99
CA LYS A 451 68.95 48.15 -95.30
C LYS A 451 67.65 47.79 -96.03
N ILE A 452 66.68 47.25 -95.30
CA ILE A 452 65.35 46.88 -95.84
C ILE A 452 64.27 47.37 -94.89
N ASN A 453 63.39 48.26 -95.37
CA ASN A 453 62.21 48.68 -94.62
C ASN A 453 61.20 47.53 -94.47
N CYS A 454 60.63 47.39 -93.28
CA CYS A 454 59.46 46.55 -93.05
C CYS A 454 58.22 47.22 -93.67
N MET A 455 57.54 46.57 -94.61
CA MET A 455 56.40 47.17 -95.34
C MET A 455 55.16 47.44 -94.48
N HIS A 456 55.13 47.00 -93.21
CA HIS A 456 54.05 47.33 -92.27
C HIS A 456 54.41 48.47 -91.31
N CYS A 457 55.54 48.37 -90.60
CA CYS A 457 55.95 49.36 -89.59
C CYS A 457 57.01 50.36 -90.07
N GLY A 458 57.43 50.31 -91.34
CA GLY A 458 58.33 51.25 -92.03
C GLY A 458 59.76 51.37 -91.48
N ARG A 459 60.08 50.81 -90.31
CA ARG A 459 61.42 50.75 -89.74
C ARG A 459 62.37 49.85 -90.55
N ILE A 460 63.68 50.11 -90.46
CA ILE A 460 64.74 49.44 -91.24
C ILE A 460 65.35 48.22 -90.51
N PHE A 461 65.53 47.14 -91.25
CA PHE A 461 66.06 45.85 -90.78
C PHE A 461 67.08 45.28 -91.79
N CYS A 462 67.90 44.32 -91.37
CA CYS A 462 68.73 43.54 -92.30
C CYS A 462 67.89 42.48 -93.04
N SER A 463 68.48 41.88 -94.08
CA SER A 463 67.84 40.80 -94.86
C SER A 463 67.33 39.64 -94.01
N ASP A 464 68.06 39.27 -92.94
CA ASP A 464 67.71 38.16 -92.06
C ASP A 464 66.47 38.48 -91.22
N CYS A 465 66.42 39.70 -90.66
CA CYS A 465 65.31 40.19 -89.85
C CYS A 465 64.07 40.59 -90.65
N CYS A 466 64.20 40.90 -91.95
CA CYS A 466 63.10 41.20 -92.89
C CYS A 466 62.99 40.13 -94.00
N SER A 467 63.27 38.88 -93.64
CA SER A 467 63.28 37.72 -94.54
C SER A 467 61.87 37.24 -94.90
N LYS A 468 60.93 37.33 -93.96
CA LYS A 468 59.56 36.83 -94.10
C LYS A 468 58.63 37.82 -94.83
N SER A 469 57.58 37.30 -95.43
CA SER A 469 56.57 38.09 -96.14
C SER A 469 55.16 37.66 -95.78
N ILE A 470 54.25 38.63 -95.62
CA ILE A 470 52.82 38.39 -95.37
C ILE A 470 51.99 38.73 -96.61
N GLN A 471 50.83 38.10 -96.79
CA GLN A 471 49.83 38.57 -97.75
C GLN A 471 48.98 39.66 -97.11
N SER A 472 48.89 40.84 -97.72
CA SER A 472 48.10 41.95 -97.17
C SER A 472 47.51 42.87 -98.25
N GLY A 473 46.63 43.77 -97.81
CA GLY A 473 45.83 44.66 -98.65
C GLY A 473 44.76 43.95 -99.48
N PRO A 474 43.87 44.70 -100.17
CA PRO A 474 42.72 44.14 -100.90
C PRO A 474 43.12 43.19 -102.04
N ASN A 475 44.35 43.31 -102.56
CA ASN A 475 44.89 42.48 -103.63
C ASN A 475 45.80 41.33 -103.13
N LYS A 476 45.79 41.00 -101.82
CA LYS A 476 46.58 39.92 -101.18
C LYS A 476 48.06 39.87 -101.60
N ARG A 477 48.69 41.03 -101.77
CA ARG A 477 50.08 41.12 -102.25
C ARG A 477 51.05 40.69 -101.17
N LEU A 478 52.15 40.06 -101.57
CA LEU A 478 53.24 39.68 -100.66
C LEU A 478 54.08 40.91 -100.30
N PHE A 479 54.18 41.19 -99.00
CA PHE A 479 54.94 42.30 -98.45
C PHE A 479 55.98 41.80 -97.44
N LYS A 480 57.26 42.14 -97.65
CA LYS A 480 58.33 41.84 -96.70
C LYS A 480 58.11 42.58 -95.39
N VAL A 481 58.19 41.87 -94.27
CA VAL A 481 57.98 42.42 -92.93
C VAL A 481 58.99 41.85 -91.93
N CYS A 482 59.25 42.60 -90.86
CA CYS A 482 60.08 42.12 -89.78
C CYS A 482 59.36 41.03 -88.96
N GLN A 483 60.13 40.21 -88.23
CA GLN A 483 59.61 39.09 -87.45
C GLN A 483 58.46 39.47 -86.48
N VAL A 484 58.51 40.65 -85.86
CA VAL A 484 57.43 41.12 -84.96
C VAL A 484 56.15 41.37 -85.75
N CYS A 485 56.22 42.11 -86.85
CA CYS A 485 55.05 42.37 -87.70
C CYS A 485 54.53 41.10 -88.38
N HIS A 486 55.38 40.11 -88.70
CA HIS A 486 54.91 38.80 -89.16
C HIS A 486 53.99 38.15 -88.11
N THR A 487 54.49 38.01 -86.88
CA THR A 487 53.76 37.35 -85.77
C THR A 487 52.45 38.06 -85.42
N LEU A 488 52.33 39.37 -85.68
CA LEU A 488 51.12 40.14 -85.41
C LEU A 488 50.09 40.13 -86.55
N LEU A 489 50.46 39.69 -87.77
CA LEU A 489 49.66 39.92 -88.99
C LEU A 489 49.44 38.67 -89.85
N ASP A 490 50.24 37.63 -89.66
CA ASP A 490 49.98 36.32 -90.24
C ASP A 490 48.93 35.58 -89.42
N HIS A 491 47.77 35.29 -90.02
CA HIS A 491 46.67 34.58 -89.37
C HIS A 491 47.03 33.16 -88.87
N GLN A 492 48.17 32.59 -89.26
CA GLN A 492 48.66 31.30 -88.74
C GLN A 492 49.61 31.42 -87.53
N THR A 493 50.18 32.61 -87.27
CA THR A 493 51.06 32.85 -86.11
C THR A 493 50.60 33.97 -85.17
N ALA A 494 49.54 34.70 -85.52
CA ALA A 494 48.86 35.64 -84.64
C ALA A 494 48.08 34.94 -83.53
N CYS A 495 48.24 35.42 -82.30
CA CYS A 495 47.46 34.93 -81.16
C CYS A 495 45.95 35.22 -81.37
N TRP A 496 45.11 34.24 -80.99
CA TRP A 496 43.66 34.17 -81.23
C TRP A 496 42.84 35.45 -80.97
N PHE A 497 43.28 36.31 -80.04
CA PHE A 497 42.64 37.57 -79.63
C PHE A 497 42.39 38.63 -80.73
N VAL A 498 42.82 38.42 -81.98
CA VAL A 498 42.68 39.41 -83.08
C VAL A 498 41.49 39.16 -84.00
N ASN A 499 40.94 37.93 -84.04
CA ASN A 499 40.04 37.53 -85.13
C ASN A 499 38.54 37.81 -84.90
N GLU A 500 38.08 38.02 -83.66
CA GLU A 500 36.66 38.24 -83.35
C GLU A 500 36.49 39.38 -82.33
N VAL A 501 35.56 40.30 -82.61
CA VAL A 501 35.12 41.33 -81.66
C VAL A 501 34.05 40.70 -80.76
N PRO A 502 34.22 40.70 -79.42
CA PRO A 502 33.18 40.20 -78.53
C PRO A 502 31.88 40.99 -78.71
N LEU A 503 30.79 40.28 -79.01
CA LEU A 503 29.45 40.88 -79.04
C LEU A 503 29.10 41.36 -77.63
N SER A 504 28.89 42.67 -77.48
CA SER A 504 28.43 43.27 -76.23
C SER A 504 27.04 42.72 -75.87
N PRO A 505 26.84 42.18 -74.65
CA PRO A 505 25.49 41.86 -74.17
C PRO A 505 24.63 43.12 -74.15
N THR A 506 23.42 43.01 -74.70
CA THR A 506 22.34 43.99 -74.61
C THR A 506 21.51 43.77 -73.35
#